data_AF-A0A432R279-F1
#
_entry.id   AF-A0A432R279-F1
#
_cell.length_a   1.000
_cell.length_b   1.000
_cell.length_c   1.000
_cell.angle_alpha   90.00
_cell.angle_beta   90.00
_cell.angle_gamma   90.00
#
_symmetry.space_group_name_H-M   'P 1'
#
loop_
_entity.id
_entity.type
_entity.pdbx_description
1 polymer ?
#
loop_
_entity_poly.entity_id
_entity_poly.type
_entity_poly.pdbx_seq_one_letter_code
_entity_poly.pdbx_strand_id
1 'polypeptide(L)'
;MKHSIRYFSFKPSILSHFYKAFYKINLMKKITLLMLLASLLSASLPIPNQIHATFHQTVIHAENNETLNYQGRMWIQLPNEAKWVYEKPIEKIICLLRNRAWVIEPELEQATLFQLHKAIPLLELLKKAQQIAPHTYKATYEGMEYTITTDKNEQVKKVEYIDDLGNRVILAFENVETKPFDRSLLKCTIPEDYDIIDGRF
;
A
#
# COMPACT_ATOMS: atom_id res chain seq x y z
N MET A 1 -83.99 31.18 55.36
CA MET A 1 -82.66 31.50 54.81
C MET A 1 -82.33 30.50 53.70
N LYS A 2 -82.06 31.03 52.48
CA LYS A 2 -81.25 30.54 51.33
C LYS A 2 -81.25 29.03 51.00
N HIS A 3 -81.89 28.61 49.89
CA HIS A 3 -81.33 28.33 48.54
C HIS A 3 -80.53 27.01 48.49
N SER A 4 -81.02 25.91 47.91
CA SER A 4 -81.11 25.56 46.46
C SER A 4 -79.80 25.75 45.68
N ILE A 5 -79.29 24.67 45.07
CA ILE A 5 -79.03 24.51 43.61
C ILE A 5 -78.15 23.25 43.33
N ARG A 6 -78.57 22.49 42.31
CA ARG A 6 -77.90 21.36 41.60
C ARG A 6 -76.55 21.79 40.99
N TYR A 7 -75.68 20.84 40.58
CA TYR A 7 -74.97 20.76 39.27
C TYR A 7 -74.08 19.49 39.32
N PHE A 8 -74.35 18.42 38.56
CA PHE A 8 -73.94 18.13 37.17
C PHE A 8 -72.43 18.20 36.86
N SER A 9 -71.90 17.03 36.49
CA SER A 9 -70.83 16.68 35.53
C SER A 9 -69.64 17.61 35.31
N PHE A 10 -68.44 17.01 35.24
CA PHE A 10 -67.60 17.10 34.04
C PHE A 10 -66.60 15.92 34.00
N LYS A 11 -66.73 15.03 33.02
CA LYS A 11 -65.55 14.32 32.47
C LYS A 11 -65.05 15.18 31.32
N PRO A 12 -63.76 15.52 31.33
CA PRO A 12 -62.95 15.44 30.12
C PRO A 12 -61.67 14.66 30.45
N SER A 13 -61.39 13.51 29.83
CA SER A 13 -60.70 13.43 28.53
C SER A 13 -59.52 14.42 28.41
N ILE A 14 -58.38 13.91 27.94
CA ILE A 14 -57.11 14.62 27.70
C ILE A 14 -56.13 14.62 28.90
N LEU A 15 -55.77 13.43 29.38
CA LEU A 15 -54.48 13.20 30.07
C LEU A 15 -53.76 11.95 29.56
N SER A 16 -54.07 11.53 28.33
CA SER A 16 -53.36 10.45 27.62
C SER A 16 -52.60 10.93 26.38
N HIS A 17 -52.67 12.23 26.04
CA HIS A 17 -52.03 12.79 24.84
C HIS A 17 -50.66 13.42 25.08
N PHE A 18 -50.22 13.63 26.34
CA PHE A 18 -48.90 14.21 26.61
C PHE A 18 -47.81 13.21 27.03
N TYR A 19 -48.16 11.98 27.42
CA TYR A 19 -47.17 10.98 27.82
C TYR A 19 -46.58 10.16 26.64
N LYS A 20 -47.24 10.12 25.48
CA LYS A 20 -46.74 9.38 24.30
C LYS A 20 -45.78 10.18 23.42
N ALA A 21 -45.66 11.50 23.61
CA ALA A 21 -44.75 12.34 22.82
C ALA A 21 -43.30 12.34 23.34
N PHE A 22 -43.07 12.15 24.64
CA PHE A 22 -41.72 12.21 25.21
C PHE A 22 -40.92 10.90 25.09
N TYR A 23 -41.58 9.75 24.99
CA TYR A 23 -40.90 8.46 24.86
C TYR A 23 -40.47 8.11 23.43
N LYS A 24 -41.11 8.69 22.40
CA LYS A 24 -40.79 8.41 21.00
C LYS A 24 -39.57 9.20 20.49
N ILE A 25 -39.31 10.37 21.06
CA ILE A 25 -38.20 11.26 20.64
C ILE A 25 -36.84 10.80 21.19
N ASN A 26 -36.81 10.11 22.34
CA ASN A 26 -35.56 9.61 22.93
C ASN A 26 -35.15 8.20 22.48
N LEU A 27 -36.05 7.43 21.84
CA LEU A 27 -35.70 6.12 21.28
C LEU A 27 -35.09 6.25 19.87
N MET A 28 -35.49 7.27 19.10
CA MET A 28 -34.95 7.52 17.75
C MET A 28 -33.58 8.24 17.74
N LYS A 29 -33.14 8.79 18.88
CA LYS A 29 -31.80 9.39 19.06
C LYS A 29 -30.73 8.43 19.59
N LYS A 30 -31.12 7.32 20.23
CA LYS A 30 -30.17 6.29 20.68
C LYS A 30 -29.87 5.23 19.62
N ILE A 31 -30.75 5.06 18.63
CA ILE A 31 -30.55 4.09 17.54
C ILE A 31 -29.75 4.70 16.37
N THR A 32 -29.70 6.02 16.25
CA THR A 32 -28.93 6.71 15.19
C THR A 32 -27.43 6.81 15.46
N LEU A 33 -26.94 6.41 16.64
CA LEU A 33 -25.50 6.37 16.93
C LEU A 33 -24.85 4.99 16.70
N LEU A 34 -25.62 3.94 16.41
CA LEU A 34 -25.10 2.57 16.27
C LEU A 34 -24.80 2.15 14.81
N MET A 35 -25.12 2.97 13.80
CA MET A 35 -24.89 2.63 12.37
C MET A 35 -23.75 3.40 11.68
N LEU A 36 -22.93 4.18 12.40
CA LEU A 36 -21.75 4.84 11.81
C LEU A 36 -20.40 4.23 12.20
N LEU A 37 -20.43 3.02 12.79
CA LEU A 37 -19.25 2.19 12.95
C LEU A 37 -19.30 1.00 11.97
N ALA A 38 -19.71 1.27 10.72
CA ALA A 38 -19.26 0.45 9.61
C ALA A 38 -17.76 0.70 9.51
N SER A 39 -17.01 -0.09 10.28
CA SER A 39 -15.57 -0.22 10.21
C SER A 39 -15.17 -0.13 8.74
N LEU A 40 -14.50 0.97 8.37
CA LEU A 40 -13.68 1.01 7.17
C LEU A 40 -12.62 -0.08 7.40
N LEU A 41 -12.94 -1.34 7.09
CA LEU A 41 -11.91 -2.33 6.85
C LEU A 41 -11.19 -1.81 5.62
N SER A 42 -10.12 -1.06 5.84
CA SER A 42 -9.11 -0.85 4.82
C SER A 42 -8.61 -2.24 4.44
N ALA A 43 -9.16 -2.78 3.36
CA ALA A 43 -8.67 -4.02 2.79
C ALA A 43 -7.24 -3.74 2.29
N SER A 44 -6.25 -4.27 3.02
CA SER A 44 -4.87 -4.31 2.54
C SER A 44 -4.78 -5.31 1.41
N LEU A 45 -3.95 -5.03 0.41
CA LEU A 45 -3.66 -5.99 -0.67
C LEU A 45 -3.19 -7.33 -0.08
N PRO A 46 -3.78 -8.48 -0.48
CA PRO A 46 -3.30 -9.79 -0.07
C PRO A 46 -2.00 -10.11 -0.83
N ILE A 47 -0.87 -9.72 -0.24
CA ILE A 47 0.44 -9.91 -0.85
C ILE A 47 1.01 -11.29 -0.47
N PRO A 48 1.33 -12.15 -1.44
CA PRO A 48 1.93 -13.45 -1.18
C PRO A 48 3.36 -13.32 -0.63
N ASN A 49 3.81 -14.33 0.10
CA ASN A 49 5.15 -14.35 0.72
C ASN A 49 6.29 -14.37 -0.29
N GLN A 50 6.06 -14.97 -1.46
CA GLN A 50 7.02 -15.11 -2.54
C GLN A 50 6.43 -14.59 -3.83
N ILE A 51 7.21 -13.77 -4.53
CA ILE A 51 6.88 -13.25 -5.86
C ILE A 51 8.11 -13.35 -6.74
N HIS A 52 7.92 -13.80 -7.97
CA HIS A 52 8.88 -13.60 -9.04
C HIS A 52 8.17 -13.05 -10.27
N ALA A 53 8.85 -12.17 -10.99
CA ALA A 53 8.27 -11.48 -12.13
C ALA A 53 9.37 -11.01 -13.09
N THR A 54 8.98 -10.75 -14.33
CA THR A 54 9.71 -9.85 -15.22
C THR A 54 9.21 -8.43 -15.01
N PHE A 55 10.09 -7.44 -15.14
CA PHE A 55 9.71 -6.04 -15.03
C PHE A 55 10.20 -5.21 -16.23
N HIS A 56 9.44 -4.16 -16.53
CA HIS A 56 9.86 -3.05 -17.37
C HIS A 56 9.77 -1.78 -16.53
N GLN A 57 10.86 -1.04 -16.43
CA GLN A 57 10.90 0.23 -15.73
C GLN A 57 11.11 1.36 -16.73
N THR A 58 10.30 2.40 -16.62
CA THR A 58 10.42 3.63 -17.39
C THR A 58 10.66 4.77 -16.41
N VAL A 59 11.76 5.50 -16.61
CA VAL A 59 12.10 6.72 -15.85
C VAL A 59 11.96 7.89 -16.81
N ILE A 60 11.09 8.83 -16.48
CA ILE A 60 10.85 10.05 -17.26
C ILE A 60 11.45 11.21 -16.48
N HIS A 61 12.47 11.84 -17.05
CA HIS A 61 13.19 12.94 -16.41
C HIS A 61 12.32 14.19 -16.31
N ALA A 62 12.31 14.82 -15.13
CA ALA A 62 11.51 16.01 -14.88
C ALA A 62 11.94 17.22 -15.73
N GLU A 63 13.24 17.32 -16.03
CA GLU A 63 13.82 18.50 -16.65
C GLU A 63 13.55 18.59 -18.16
N ASN A 64 13.61 17.46 -18.86
CA ASN A 64 13.61 17.42 -20.32
C ASN A 64 12.65 16.38 -20.93
N ASN A 65 11.90 15.63 -20.09
CA ASN A 65 11.03 14.51 -20.50
C ASN A 65 11.76 13.38 -21.25
N GLU A 66 13.09 13.32 -21.17
CA GLU A 66 13.82 12.16 -21.67
C GLU A 66 13.41 10.91 -20.90
N THR A 67 13.37 9.79 -21.62
CA THR A 67 12.87 8.54 -21.08
C THR A 67 13.95 7.48 -21.11
N LEU A 68 14.29 6.94 -19.95
CA LEU A 68 15.15 5.78 -19.80
C LEU A 68 14.30 4.54 -19.56
N ASN A 69 14.59 3.47 -20.30
CA ASN A 69 13.86 2.21 -20.19
C ASN A 69 14.78 1.10 -19.75
N TYR A 70 14.36 0.38 -18.73
CA TYR A 70 15.06 -0.76 -18.17
C TYR A 70 14.16 -1.98 -18.20
N GLN A 71 14.77 -3.16 -18.29
CA GLN A 71 14.04 -4.42 -18.21
C GLN A 71 14.86 -5.44 -17.44
N GLY A 72 14.16 -6.39 -16.83
CA GLY A 72 14.84 -7.44 -16.09
C GLY A 72 13.90 -8.39 -15.38
N ARG A 73 14.46 -9.07 -14.39
CA ARG A 73 13.76 -10.03 -13.53
C ARG A 73 13.92 -9.69 -12.07
N MET A 74 12.94 -10.09 -11.29
CA MET A 74 12.96 -9.89 -9.86
C MET A 74 12.42 -11.10 -9.11
N TRP A 75 12.95 -11.29 -7.91
CA TRP A 75 12.50 -12.26 -6.92
C TRP A 75 12.36 -11.53 -5.59
N ILE A 76 11.28 -11.79 -4.88
CA ILE A 76 11.05 -11.22 -3.56
C ILE A 76 10.56 -12.32 -2.62
N GLN A 77 11.15 -12.33 -1.43
CA GLN A 77 10.74 -13.09 -0.27
C GLN A 77 10.47 -12.11 0.87
N LEU A 78 9.22 -12.06 1.32
CA LEU A 78 8.85 -11.25 2.48
C LEU A 78 9.59 -11.72 3.75
N PRO A 79 9.88 -10.80 4.69
CA PRO A 79 9.57 -9.36 4.63
C PRO A 79 10.65 -8.49 3.96
N ASN A 80 11.86 -8.99 3.78
CA ASN A 80 13.04 -8.13 3.57
C ASN A 80 14.15 -8.77 2.74
N GLU A 81 13.81 -9.70 1.84
CA GLU A 81 14.77 -10.26 0.90
C GLU A 81 14.27 -10.06 -0.53
N ALA A 82 15.13 -9.54 -1.39
CA ALA A 82 14.79 -9.32 -2.78
C ALA A 82 16.04 -9.40 -3.65
N LYS A 83 15.87 -9.77 -4.91
CA LYS A 83 16.89 -9.67 -5.95
C LYS A 83 16.26 -9.07 -7.19
N TRP A 84 16.89 -8.02 -7.71
CA TRP A 84 16.59 -7.42 -9.00
C TRP A 84 17.79 -7.65 -9.91
N VAL A 85 17.54 -8.16 -11.10
CA VAL A 85 18.54 -8.32 -12.16
C VAL A 85 18.07 -7.45 -13.31
N TYR A 86 18.72 -6.31 -13.48
CA TYR A 86 18.58 -5.45 -14.65
C TYR A 86 19.40 -6.04 -15.78
N GLU A 87 18.75 -6.31 -16.92
CA GLU A 87 19.38 -6.94 -18.08
C GLU A 87 19.59 -5.97 -19.23
N LYS A 88 18.81 -4.89 -19.28
CA LYS A 88 18.99 -3.80 -20.24
C LYS A 88 18.73 -2.44 -19.61
N PRO A 89 19.35 -1.37 -20.13
CA PRO A 89 20.35 -1.38 -21.20
C PRO A 89 21.73 -1.86 -20.75
N ILE A 90 22.00 -1.78 -19.45
CA ILE A 90 23.27 -2.15 -18.82
C ILE A 90 22.95 -3.15 -17.71
N GLU A 91 23.80 -4.18 -17.57
CA GLU A 91 23.63 -5.18 -16.52
C GLU A 91 23.89 -4.59 -15.14
N LYS A 92 22.96 -4.84 -14.21
CA LYS A 92 23.10 -4.45 -12.80
C LYS A 92 22.29 -5.38 -11.93
N ILE A 93 22.87 -5.78 -10.81
CA ILE A 93 22.22 -6.70 -9.87
C ILE A 93 22.06 -5.99 -8.54
N ILE A 94 20.84 -5.98 -8.00
CA ILE A 94 20.55 -5.44 -6.69
C ILE A 94 20.05 -6.59 -5.80
N CYS A 95 20.77 -6.90 -4.73
CA CYS A 95 20.33 -7.87 -3.73
C CYS A 95 20.06 -7.19 -2.39
N LEU A 96 18.82 -7.28 -1.94
CA LEU A 96 18.41 -6.88 -0.59
C LEU A 96 18.42 -8.10 0.32
N LEU A 97 19.14 -8.01 1.43
CA LEU A 97 19.14 -9.00 2.50
C LEU A 97 19.01 -8.30 3.85
N ARG A 98 17.82 -8.40 4.44
CA ARG A 98 17.45 -7.71 5.68
C ARG A 98 17.58 -6.20 5.52
N ASN A 99 18.57 -5.58 6.15
CA ASN A 99 18.82 -4.14 6.15
C ASN A 99 20.07 -3.76 5.34
N ARG A 100 20.51 -4.62 4.43
CA ARG A 100 21.66 -4.38 3.55
C ARG A 100 21.26 -4.57 2.10
N ALA A 101 21.73 -3.71 1.23
CA ALA A 101 21.61 -3.85 -0.21
C ALA A 101 22.98 -3.92 -0.85
N TRP A 102 23.23 -4.94 -1.65
CA TRP A 102 24.34 -4.97 -2.58
C TRP A 102 23.87 -4.46 -3.93
N VAL A 103 24.62 -3.53 -4.50
CA VAL A 103 24.48 -3.09 -5.89
C VAL A 103 25.74 -3.54 -6.61
N ILE A 104 25.59 -4.44 -7.58
CA ILE A 104 26.69 -5.01 -8.36
C ILE A 104 26.53 -4.50 -9.79
N GLU A 105 27.60 -3.91 -10.31
CA GLU A 105 27.64 -3.28 -11.62
C GLU A 105 28.76 -3.97 -12.43
N PRO A 106 28.44 -5.08 -13.13
CA PRO A 106 29.46 -5.91 -13.77
C PRO A 106 30.35 -5.18 -14.77
N GLU A 107 29.80 -4.22 -15.52
CA GLU A 107 30.57 -3.42 -16.48
C GLU A 107 31.61 -2.51 -15.83
N LEU A 108 31.44 -2.22 -14.53
CA LEU A 108 32.38 -1.41 -13.75
C LEU A 108 33.29 -2.27 -12.87
N GLU A 109 33.13 -3.60 -12.90
CA GLU A 109 33.81 -4.54 -12.01
C GLU A 109 33.69 -4.10 -10.54
N GLN A 110 32.49 -3.66 -10.15
CA GLN A 110 32.26 -2.98 -8.87
C GLN A 110 31.05 -3.56 -8.13
N ALA A 111 31.16 -3.64 -6.80
CA ALA A 111 30.05 -3.93 -5.91
C ALA A 111 30.00 -2.92 -4.75
N THR A 112 28.87 -2.23 -4.60
CA THR A 112 28.63 -1.28 -3.52
C THR A 112 27.70 -1.87 -2.46
N LEU A 113 28.10 -1.81 -1.19
CA LEU A 113 27.28 -2.20 -0.04
C LEU A 113 26.61 -0.99 0.60
N PHE A 114 25.27 -0.99 0.61
CA PHE A 114 24.46 0.01 1.30
C PHE A 114 23.89 -0.54 2.60
N GLN A 115 24.00 0.24 3.67
CA GLN A 115 23.32 -0.02 4.93
C GLN A 115 21.99 0.77 4.97
N LEU A 116 20.87 0.06 4.96
CA LEU A 116 19.54 0.68 4.93
C LEU A 116 19.06 0.94 6.36
N HIS A 117 18.72 2.20 6.67
CA HIS A 117 18.10 2.57 7.96
C HIS A 117 16.75 1.88 8.17
N LYS A 118 15.98 1.70 7.09
CA LYS A 118 14.81 0.83 6.99
C LYS A 118 14.85 0.12 5.65
N ALA A 119 14.75 -1.19 5.66
CA ALA A 119 14.49 -1.92 4.42
C ALA A 119 12.99 -1.95 4.18
N ILE A 120 12.51 -1.20 3.20
CA ILE A 120 11.16 -1.42 2.68
C ILE A 120 11.29 -1.85 1.22
N PRO A 121 11.34 -3.16 0.94
CA PRO A 121 11.08 -3.64 -0.40
C PRO A 121 9.64 -3.30 -0.80
N LEU A 122 9.39 -3.24 -2.11
CA LEU A 122 8.08 -2.97 -2.71
C LEU A 122 6.91 -3.67 -2.00
N LEU A 123 7.07 -4.90 -1.51
CA LEU A 123 5.97 -5.63 -0.89
C LEU A 123 5.54 -5.08 0.48
N GLU A 124 6.45 -4.48 1.25
CA GLU A 124 6.06 -3.83 2.51
C GLU A 124 5.32 -2.51 2.25
N LEU A 125 5.64 -1.82 1.14
CA LEU A 125 4.83 -0.71 0.62
C LEU A 125 3.42 -1.21 0.22
N LEU A 126 3.35 -2.33 -0.51
CA LEU A 126 2.08 -2.92 -0.96
C LEU A 126 1.16 -3.31 0.20
N LYS A 127 1.70 -3.86 1.30
CA LYS A 127 0.91 -4.18 2.51
C LYS A 127 0.30 -2.96 3.18
N LYS A 128 0.98 -1.82 3.11
CA LYS A 128 0.52 -0.54 3.71
C LYS A 128 -0.37 0.25 2.76
N ALA A 129 -0.52 -0.20 1.51
CA ALA A 129 -1.27 0.52 0.52
C ALA A 129 -2.77 0.52 0.84
N GLN A 130 -3.37 1.70 0.79
CA GLN A 130 -4.79 1.91 0.98
C GLN A 130 -5.49 1.98 -0.37
N GLN A 131 -6.59 1.25 -0.54
CA GLN A 131 -7.36 1.32 -1.76
C GLN A 131 -8.01 2.70 -1.92
N ILE A 132 -7.78 3.34 -3.07
CA ILE A 132 -8.35 4.66 -3.40
C ILE A 132 -9.36 4.60 -4.54
N ALA A 133 -9.31 3.53 -5.36
CA ALA A 133 -10.27 3.21 -6.41
C ALA A 133 -10.22 1.69 -6.69
N PRO A 134 -11.18 1.12 -7.45
CA PRO A 134 -11.10 -0.28 -7.87
C PRO A 134 -9.73 -0.60 -8.50
N HIS A 135 -9.07 -1.64 -7.98
CA HIS A 135 -7.73 -2.07 -8.41
C HIS A 135 -6.62 -1.01 -8.37
N THR A 136 -6.81 0.06 -7.59
CA THR A 136 -5.85 1.16 -7.46
C THR A 136 -5.66 1.51 -6.00
N TYR A 137 -4.41 1.48 -5.57
CA TYR A 137 -3.99 1.63 -4.19
C TYR A 137 -2.93 2.72 -4.09
N LYS A 138 -2.90 3.39 -2.95
CA LYS A 138 -1.94 4.43 -2.63
C LYS A 138 -1.19 4.09 -1.36
N ALA A 139 0.12 4.21 -1.39
CA ALA A 139 0.97 4.04 -0.23
C ALA A 139 1.91 5.24 -0.10
N THR A 140 2.28 5.58 1.12
CA THR A 140 3.27 6.62 1.40
C THR A 140 4.43 6.00 2.15
N TYR A 141 5.65 6.28 1.69
CA TYR A 141 6.88 5.82 2.34
C TYR A 141 7.96 6.90 2.23
N GLU A 142 8.59 7.24 3.36
CA GLU A 142 9.65 8.26 3.46
C GLU A 142 9.27 9.58 2.73
N GLY A 143 8.02 10.01 2.86
CA GLY A 143 7.51 11.25 2.24
C GLY A 143 7.12 11.11 0.77
N MET A 144 7.45 10.00 0.12
CA MET A 144 7.10 9.71 -1.27
C MET A 144 5.74 9.01 -1.37
N GLU A 145 4.94 9.39 -2.36
CA GLU A 145 3.67 8.74 -2.65
C GLU A 145 3.80 7.76 -3.83
N TYR A 146 3.25 6.58 -3.63
CA TYR A 146 3.26 5.50 -4.61
C TYR A 146 1.84 5.15 -5.00
N THR A 147 1.60 5.03 -6.29
CA THR A 147 0.37 4.49 -6.87
C THR A 147 0.61 3.08 -7.35
N ILE A 148 -0.20 2.14 -6.88
CA ILE A 148 -0.12 0.74 -7.25
C ILE A 148 -1.41 0.35 -7.96
N THR A 149 -1.29 -0.26 -9.13
CA THR A 149 -2.44 -0.83 -9.85
C THR A 149 -2.34 -2.33 -9.92
N THR A 150 -3.45 -3.03 -9.68
CA THR A 150 -3.57 -4.47 -9.80
C THR A 150 -4.42 -4.87 -11.00
N ASP A 151 -4.39 -6.15 -11.37
CA ASP A 151 -5.41 -6.74 -12.24
C ASP A 151 -6.68 -7.10 -11.44
N LYS A 152 -7.64 -7.74 -12.13
CA LYS A 152 -8.91 -8.21 -11.57
C LYS A 152 -8.74 -9.30 -10.50
N ASN A 153 -7.60 -9.98 -10.48
CA ASN A 153 -7.25 -11.03 -9.52
C ASN A 153 -6.36 -10.50 -8.38
N GLU A 154 -6.28 -9.17 -8.23
CA GLU A 154 -5.47 -8.47 -7.23
C GLU A 154 -3.95 -8.68 -7.37
N GLN A 155 -3.50 -9.18 -8.53
CA GLN A 155 -2.09 -9.28 -8.84
C GLN A 155 -1.52 -7.91 -9.22
N VAL A 156 -0.39 -7.53 -8.63
CA VAL A 156 0.27 -6.24 -8.88
C VAL A 156 0.75 -6.17 -10.32
N LYS A 157 0.34 -5.12 -11.03
CA LYS A 157 0.69 -4.87 -12.45
C LYS A 157 1.59 -3.67 -12.64
N LYS A 158 1.43 -2.62 -11.84
CA LYS A 158 2.21 -1.40 -11.98
C LYS A 158 2.41 -0.73 -10.63
N VAL A 159 3.58 -0.14 -10.45
CA VAL A 159 3.91 0.78 -9.36
C VAL A 159 4.46 2.04 -9.97
N GLU A 160 3.97 3.18 -9.52
CA GLU A 160 4.30 4.48 -10.07
C GLU A 160 4.56 5.49 -8.94
N TYR A 161 5.63 6.26 -9.05
CA TYR A 161 6.00 7.27 -8.06
C TYR A 161 6.85 8.37 -8.69
N ILE A 162 7.05 9.46 -7.95
CA ILE A 162 8.03 10.51 -8.26
C ILE A 162 9.23 10.32 -7.34
N ASP A 163 10.44 10.21 -7.91
CA ASP A 163 11.67 10.07 -7.13
C ASP A 163 12.13 11.40 -6.49
N ASP A 164 13.19 11.35 -5.67
CA ASP A 164 13.71 12.53 -4.97
C ASP A 164 14.28 13.61 -5.91
N LEU A 165 14.56 13.25 -7.16
CA LEU A 165 15.00 14.17 -8.22
C LEU A 165 13.82 14.72 -9.04
N GLY A 166 12.59 14.34 -8.70
CA GLY A 166 11.38 14.74 -9.40
C GLY A 166 11.04 13.87 -10.63
N ASN A 167 11.83 12.84 -10.94
CA ASN A 167 11.58 12.00 -12.10
C ASN A 167 10.37 11.10 -11.86
N ARG A 168 9.57 10.91 -12.89
CA ARG A 168 8.46 9.97 -12.84
C ARG A 168 8.95 8.56 -13.16
N VAL A 169 8.81 7.67 -12.19
CA VAL A 169 9.22 6.27 -12.30
C VAL A 169 7.99 5.38 -12.40
N ILE A 170 7.96 4.54 -13.44
CA ILE A 170 6.90 3.56 -13.70
C ILE A 170 7.54 2.17 -13.75
N LEU A 171 7.16 1.28 -12.84
CA LEU A 171 7.52 -0.13 -12.86
C LEU A 171 6.29 -0.95 -13.29
N ALA A 172 6.36 -1.61 -14.44
CA ALA A 172 5.35 -2.54 -14.91
C ALA A 172 5.82 -3.98 -14.74
N PHE A 173 4.94 -4.85 -14.22
CA PHE A 173 5.24 -6.25 -13.96
C PHE A 173 4.50 -7.19 -14.90
N GLU A 174 5.22 -8.21 -15.36
CA GLU A 174 4.73 -9.26 -16.24
C GLU A 174 5.17 -10.62 -15.71
N ASN A 175 4.48 -11.69 -16.16
CA ASN A 175 4.78 -13.06 -15.77
C ASN A 175 4.94 -13.22 -14.25
N VAL A 176 4.06 -12.55 -13.50
CA VAL A 176 4.09 -12.57 -12.04
C VAL A 176 3.61 -13.94 -11.58
N GLU A 177 4.48 -14.69 -10.92
CA GLU A 177 4.09 -15.91 -10.23
C GLU A 177 4.41 -15.85 -8.73
N THR A 178 3.59 -16.58 -7.99
CA THR A 178 3.51 -16.53 -6.52
C THR A 178 3.79 -17.89 -5.90
N LYS A 179 4.22 -18.85 -6.74
CA LYS A 179 4.62 -20.18 -6.31
C LYS A 179 5.94 -20.09 -5.52
N PRO A 180 6.16 -20.99 -4.57
CA PRO A 180 7.44 -21.05 -3.88
C PRO A 180 8.62 -21.27 -4.84
N PHE A 181 9.71 -20.53 -4.63
CA PHE A 181 10.99 -20.68 -5.32
C PHE A 181 12.13 -20.89 -4.31
N ASP A 182 13.25 -21.41 -4.79
CA ASP A 182 14.44 -21.63 -3.93
C ASP A 182 15.04 -20.27 -3.51
N ARG A 183 15.17 -20.06 -2.20
CA ARG A 183 15.78 -18.84 -1.63
C ARG A 183 17.22 -18.63 -2.09
N SER A 184 17.91 -19.67 -2.57
CA SER A 184 19.25 -19.54 -3.18
C SER A 184 19.27 -18.54 -4.34
N LEU A 185 18.15 -18.37 -5.06
CA LEU A 185 18.01 -17.40 -6.14
C LEU A 185 18.20 -15.94 -5.70
N LEU A 186 17.95 -15.64 -4.41
CA LEU A 186 18.09 -14.30 -3.83
C LEU A 186 19.54 -13.94 -3.48
N LYS A 187 20.47 -14.90 -3.55
CA LYS A 187 21.88 -14.65 -3.25
C LYS A 187 22.54 -13.91 -4.42
N CYS A 188 23.37 -12.93 -4.06
CA CYS A 188 24.34 -12.34 -4.96
C CYS A 188 25.71 -12.95 -4.67
N THR A 189 26.42 -13.31 -5.73
CA THR A 189 27.84 -13.67 -5.67
C THR A 189 28.59 -12.49 -6.25
N ILE A 190 29.56 -11.97 -5.50
CA ILE A 190 30.44 -10.90 -5.96
C ILE A 190 31.74 -11.57 -6.39
N PRO A 191 32.20 -11.36 -7.63
CA PRO A 191 33.51 -11.84 -8.08
C PRO A 191 34.65 -11.31 -7.20
N GLU A 192 35.72 -12.11 -7.03
CA GLU A 192 36.83 -11.76 -6.14
C GLU A 192 37.65 -10.56 -6.65
N ASP A 193 37.59 -10.30 -7.95
CA ASP A 193 38.26 -9.22 -8.65
C ASP A 193 37.48 -7.89 -8.64
N TYR A 194 36.28 -7.85 -8.05
CA TYR A 194 35.48 -6.62 -8.02
C TYR A 194 35.89 -5.67 -6.90
N ASP A 195 35.91 -4.38 -7.22
CA ASP A 195 36.08 -3.32 -6.23
C ASP A 195 34.87 -3.26 -5.29
N ILE A 196 35.13 -3.35 -3.98
CA ILE A 196 34.10 -3.25 -2.95
C ILE A 196 34.04 -1.83 -2.40
N ILE A 197 32.90 -1.17 -2.62
CA ILE A 197 32.63 0.18 -2.11
C ILE A 197 31.66 0.13 -0.94
N ASP A 198 31.95 0.92 0.09
CA ASP A 198 31.02 1.19 1.18
C ASP A 198 30.14 2.40 0.84
N GLY A 199 28.84 2.18 0.69
CA GLY A 199 27.85 3.18 0.32
C GLY A 199 27.28 3.99 1.47
N ARG A 200 27.91 3.97 2.66
CA ARG A 200 27.53 4.86 3.78
C ARG A 200 27.87 6.31 3.45
N PHE A 201 26.83 7.13 3.22
CA PHE A 201 26.89 8.59 3.25
C PHE A 201 26.10 9.12 4.45
#